data_AF-A0A7C7I5J1-F1
#
_entry.id   AF-A0A7C7I5J1-F1
#
_cell.length_a   1.000
_cell.length_b   1.000
_cell.length_c   1.000
_cell.angle_alpha   90.00
_cell.angle_beta   90.00
_cell.angle_gamma   90.00
#
_symmetry.space_group_name_H-M   'P 1'
#
loop_
_entity.id
_entity.type
_entity.pdbx_description
1 polymer ?
#
loop_
_entity_poly.entity_id
_entity_poly.type
_entity_poly.pdbx_seq_one_letter_code
_entity_poly.pdbx_strand_id
1 'polypeptide(L)'
;MVDNVRGQTLPFAPQEIKEAHVQVKVIKQKKSNIQFKISGTSRAVAKGPWLLGENDWTPTHELDHSMETNLLGNATYDLELETFTEFEMVVLGKRRGKTQYNGRRSSPDTGRVGFLYSLAENQPSDRIAPAFVDLYNADWIIQP
;
A
#
# COMPACT_ATOMS: atom_id res chain seq x y z
N MET A 1 -1.85 3.08 0.99
CA MET A 1 -0.48 3.10 0.42
C MET A 1 0.36 4.08 1.21
N VAL A 2 1.59 3.72 1.58
CA VAL A 2 2.42 4.48 2.55
C VAL A 2 3.80 4.78 1.95
N ASP A 3 4.26 6.04 1.97
CA ASP A 3 5.53 6.46 1.35
C ASP A 3 6.74 6.19 2.25
N ASN A 4 7.23 4.95 2.23
CA ASN A 4 8.43 4.52 2.96
C ASN A 4 9.72 4.51 2.12
N VAL A 5 9.76 5.21 0.97
CA VAL A 5 10.88 5.11 0.02
C VAL A 5 12.19 5.73 0.54
N ARG A 6 12.10 6.84 1.28
CA ARG A 6 13.28 7.59 1.77
C ARG A 6 13.37 7.66 3.29
N GLY A 7 12.70 6.75 3.96
CA GLY A 7 12.53 6.75 5.39
C GLY A 7 11.12 6.29 5.72
N GLN A 8 10.62 6.77 6.84
CA GLN A 8 9.49 6.14 7.50
C GLN A 8 8.34 7.13 7.68
N THR A 9 7.12 6.68 7.42
CA THR A 9 5.89 7.44 7.66
C THR A 9 4.78 6.52 8.12
N LEU A 10 3.97 6.94 9.09
CA LEU A 10 2.81 6.15 9.50
C LEU A 10 1.80 6.02 8.34
N PRO A 11 0.99 4.94 8.35
CA PRO A 11 -0.17 4.87 7.49
C PRO A 11 -1.18 5.97 7.82
N PHE A 12 -2.05 6.28 6.85
CA PHE A 12 -3.19 7.16 7.06
C PHE A 12 -4.24 6.46 7.94
N ALA A 13 -4.85 7.22 8.84
CA ALA A 13 -6.00 6.75 9.62
C ALA A 13 -7.23 6.55 8.73
N PRO A 14 -8.20 5.69 9.12
CA PRO A 14 -9.41 5.48 8.35
C PRO A 14 -10.16 6.77 7.97
N GLN A 15 -10.17 7.75 8.88
CA GLN A 15 -10.81 9.05 8.70
C GLN A 15 -10.07 9.95 7.68
N GLU A 16 -8.79 9.70 7.43
CA GLU A 16 -7.96 10.42 6.48
C GLU A 16 -8.10 9.86 5.06
N ILE A 17 -8.60 8.64 4.91
CA ILE A 17 -8.91 8.01 3.63
C ILE A 17 -10.18 8.66 3.05
N LYS A 18 -10.02 9.41 1.95
CA LYS A 18 -11.12 10.12 1.28
C LYS A 18 -11.70 9.33 0.13
N GLU A 19 -10.90 8.44 -0.45
CA GLU A 19 -11.31 7.54 -1.53
C GLU A 19 -10.46 6.27 -1.46
N ALA A 20 -11.10 5.12 -1.59
CA ALA A 20 -10.45 3.83 -1.75
C ALA A 20 -11.36 2.95 -2.60
N HIS A 21 -10.96 2.73 -3.85
CA HIS A 21 -11.72 1.93 -4.79
C HIS A 21 -10.80 0.94 -5.49
N VAL A 22 -11.20 -0.33 -5.51
CA VAL A 22 -10.57 -1.38 -6.30
C VAL A 22 -11.66 -2.11 -7.05
N GLN A 23 -11.41 -2.33 -8.34
CA GLN A 23 -12.24 -3.12 -9.23
C GLN A 23 -11.41 -4.26 -9.77
N VAL A 24 -12.01 -5.45 -9.77
CA VAL A 24 -11.46 -6.65 -10.38
C VAL A 24 -12.43 -7.10 -11.46
N LYS A 25 -11.93 -7.29 -12.67
CA LYS A 25 -12.71 -7.75 -13.82
C LYS A 25 -12.14 -9.06 -14.33
N VAL A 26 -12.96 -10.10 -14.40
CA VAL A 26 -12.61 -11.33 -15.14
C VAL A 26 -12.52 -10.98 -16.62
N ILE A 27 -11.34 -11.15 -17.20
CA ILE A 27 -11.10 -10.91 -18.64
C ILE A 27 -11.20 -12.20 -19.44
N LYS A 28 -10.94 -13.35 -18.80
CA LYS A 28 -10.93 -14.65 -19.47
C LYS A 28 -11.05 -15.77 -18.47
N GLN A 29 -11.73 -16.84 -18.87
CA GLN A 29 -11.70 -18.13 -18.17
C GLN A 29 -11.38 -19.22 -19.19
N LYS A 30 -10.38 -20.05 -18.89
CA LYS A 30 -9.96 -21.19 -19.71
C LYS A 30 -9.67 -22.38 -18.80
N LYS A 31 -10.51 -23.42 -18.85
CA LYS A 31 -10.40 -24.59 -17.96
C LYS A 31 -10.33 -24.14 -16.49
N SER A 32 -9.28 -24.52 -15.78
CA SER A 32 -8.99 -24.12 -14.40
C SER A 32 -8.49 -22.67 -14.25
N ASN A 33 -8.05 -22.00 -15.32
CA ASN A 33 -7.39 -20.70 -15.21
C ASN A 33 -8.35 -19.54 -15.43
N ILE A 34 -8.43 -18.63 -14.45
CA ILE A 34 -9.16 -17.37 -14.51
C ILE A 34 -8.17 -16.21 -14.58
N GLN A 35 -8.29 -15.37 -15.60
CA GLN A 35 -7.50 -14.16 -15.74
C GLN A 35 -8.31 -12.94 -15.32
N PHE A 36 -7.68 -12.06 -14.54
CA PHE A 36 -8.26 -10.85 -14.01
C PHE A 36 -7.48 -9.63 -14.47
N LYS A 37 -8.21 -8.54 -14.69
CA LYS A 37 -7.67 -7.19 -14.72
C LYS A 37 -8.07 -6.46 -13.46
N ILE A 38 -7.11 -5.83 -12.81
CA ILE A 38 -7.28 -5.10 -11.56
C ILE A 38 -7.06 -3.61 -11.88
N SER A 39 -7.95 -2.76 -11.40
CA SER A 39 -7.82 -1.31 -11.49
C SER A 39 -8.34 -0.66 -10.23
N GLY A 40 -7.92 0.55 -9.94
CA GLY A 40 -8.37 1.23 -8.74
C GLY A 40 -7.78 2.61 -8.54
N THR A 41 -8.32 3.30 -7.56
CA THR A 41 -7.93 4.65 -7.17
C THR A 41 -7.91 4.74 -5.65
N SER A 42 -7.04 5.59 -5.11
CA SER A 42 -7.13 5.97 -3.70
C SER A 42 -6.68 7.40 -3.49
N ARG A 43 -7.24 8.03 -2.46
CA ARG A 43 -6.85 9.35 -2.00
C ARG A 43 -6.92 9.41 -0.49
N ALA A 44 -5.81 9.79 0.13
CA ALA A 44 -5.72 9.99 1.56
C ALA A 44 -5.12 11.38 1.86
N VAL A 45 -5.66 12.04 2.88
CA VAL A 45 -5.29 13.40 3.28
C VAL A 45 -5.25 13.45 4.81
N ALA A 46 -4.06 13.62 5.36
CA ALA A 46 -3.83 13.94 6.77
C ALA A 46 -3.61 15.45 6.88
N LYS A 47 -4.40 16.10 7.73
CA LYS A 47 -4.34 17.54 7.96
C LYS A 47 -4.48 17.85 9.44
N GLY A 48 -3.56 18.63 9.99
CA GLY A 48 -3.50 18.94 11.41
C GLY A 48 -3.00 17.75 12.24
N PRO A 49 -3.66 17.43 13.38
CA PRO A 49 -3.27 16.30 14.22
C PRO A 49 -3.41 14.96 13.49
N TRP A 50 -2.44 14.08 13.67
CA TRP A 50 -2.45 12.74 13.07
C TRP A 50 -3.38 11.82 13.85
N LEU A 51 -4.28 11.14 13.15
CA LEU A 51 -5.43 10.46 13.77
C LEU A 51 -5.20 8.98 14.11
N LEU A 52 -3.98 8.45 13.88
CA LEU A 52 -3.64 7.04 14.10
C LEU A 52 -3.22 6.72 15.55
N GLY A 53 -3.40 7.66 16.48
CA GLY A 53 -2.98 7.54 17.87
C GLY A 53 -1.51 7.88 18.12
N GLU A 54 -1.10 7.84 19.38
CA GLU A 54 0.29 8.01 19.80
C GLU A 54 1.07 6.70 19.63
N ASN A 55 2.20 6.76 18.92
CA ASN A 55 3.19 5.70 18.81
C ASN A 55 4.58 6.31 18.57
N ASP A 56 5.64 5.50 18.50
CA ASP A 56 7.03 5.96 18.36
C ASP A 56 7.28 6.85 17.11
N TRP A 57 6.34 6.87 16.17
CA TRP A 57 6.44 7.50 14.86
C TRP A 57 5.47 8.67 14.70
N THR A 58 4.58 8.90 15.67
CA THR A 58 3.64 10.01 15.67
C THR A 58 4.44 11.32 15.84
N PRO A 59 4.28 12.30 14.94
CA PRO A 59 5.05 13.53 15.03
C PRO A 59 4.60 14.40 16.21
N THR A 60 5.53 15.16 16.79
CA THR A 60 5.25 16.07 17.92
C THR A 60 4.59 17.40 17.49
N HIS A 61 4.34 17.56 16.20
CA HIS A 61 3.78 18.75 15.58
C HIS A 61 2.99 18.37 14.33
N GLU A 62 2.12 19.27 13.88
CA GLU A 62 1.28 19.04 12.70
C GLU A 62 2.13 18.97 11.43
N LEU A 63 1.89 17.92 10.64
CA LEU A 63 2.56 17.67 9.37
C LEU A 63 1.53 17.22 8.34
N ASP A 64 0.99 18.20 7.62
CA ASP A 64 0.05 17.97 6.53
C ASP A 64 0.72 17.15 5.42
N HIS A 65 0.06 16.06 5.01
CA HIS A 65 0.52 15.25 3.89
C HIS A 65 -0.64 14.52 3.21
N SER A 66 -0.43 14.15 1.95
CA SER A 66 -1.43 13.41 1.18
C SER A 66 -0.80 12.45 0.19
N MET A 67 -1.60 11.46 -0.21
CA MET A 67 -1.26 10.49 -1.23
C MET A 67 -2.48 10.26 -2.13
N GLU A 68 -2.28 10.40 -3.43
CA GLU A 68 -3.23 10.02 -4.46
C GLU A 68 -2.62 8.91 -5.30
N THR A 69 -3.36 7.83 -5.57
CA THR A 69 -2.83 6.70 -6.34
C THR A 69 -3.79 6.21 -7.40
N ASN A 70 -3.23 5.75 -8.52
CA ASN A 70 -3.92 4.87 -9.47
C ASN A 70 -3.28 3.49 -9.43
N LEU A 71 -4.11 2.46 -9.50
CA LEU A 71 -3.75 1.05 -9.45
C LEU A 71 -4.03 0.41 -10.81
N LEU A 72 -3.08 -0.37 -11.31
CA LEU A 72 -3.23 -1.19 -12.50
C LEU A 72 -2.59 -2.55 -12.24
N GLY A 73 -3.28 -3.64 -12.52
CA GLY A 73 -2.71 -4.97 -12.34
C GLY A 73 -3.38 -6.03 -13.20
N ASN A 74 -2.71 -7.17 -13.27
CA ASN A 74 -3.22 -8.38 -13.88
C ASN A 74 -2.93 -9.55 -12.95
N ALA A 75 -3.78 -10.55 -12.97
CA ALA A 75 -3.57 -11.77 -12.21
C ALA A 75 -4.15 -12.98 -12.95
N THR A 76 -3.57 -14.15 -12.72
CA THR A 76 -4.08 -15.44 -13.16
C THR A 76 -4.22 -16.34 -11.94
N TYR A 77 -5.43 -16.87 -11.71
CA TYR A 77 -5.73 -17.82 -10.65
C TYR A 77 -6.04 -19.19 -11.25
N ASP A 78 -5.41 -20.24 -10.72
CA ASP A 78 -5.70 -21.62 -11.10
C ASP A 78 -6.63 -22.25 -10.05
N LEU A 79 -7.81 -22.66 -10.50
CA LEU A 79 -8.86 -23.26 -9.68
C LEU A 79 -8.52 -24.68 -9.19
N GLU A 80 -7.67 -25.43 -9.89
CA GLU A 80 -7.27 -26.78 -9.48
C GLU A 80 -6.18 -26.73 -8.40
N LEU A 81 -5.25 -25.76 -8.53
CA LEU A 81 -4.18 -25.54 -7.55
C LEU A 81 -4.60 -24.60 -6.41
N GLU A 82 -5.77 -23.98 -6.51
CA GLU A 82 -6.32 -22.99 -5.57
C GLU A 82 -5.36 -21.83 -5.26
N THR A 83 -4.54 -21.43 -6.25
CA THR A 83 -3.50 -20.40 -6.08
C THR A 83 -3.43 -19.43 -7.26
N PHE A 84 -2.89 -18.24 -7.01
CA PHE A 84 -2.43 -17.37 -8.09
C PHE A 84 -1.15 -17.96 -8.70
N THR A 85 -1.14 -18.09 -10.02
CA THR A 85 0.04 -18.49 -10.81
C THR A 85 0.76 -17.29 -11.42
N GLU A 86 0.04 -16.18 -11.58
CA GLU A 86 0.58 -14.89 -11.98
C GLU A 86 -0.12 -13.79 -11.16
N PHE A 87 0.64 -12.82 -10.68
CA PHE A 87 0.10 -11.59 -10.11
C PHE A 87 1.13 -10.48 -10.28
N GLU A 88 0.72 -9.39 -10.91
CA GLU A 88 1.49 -8.16 -10.97
C GLU A 88 0.56 -6.97 -10.85
N MET A 89 0.93 -6.02 -9.99
CA MET A 89 0.16 -4.82 -9.77
C MET A 89 1.08 -3.64 -9.49
N VAL A 90 0.91 -2.58 -10.30
CA VAL A 90 1.64 -1.33 -10.16
C VAL A 90 0.71 -0.26 -9.61
N VAL A 91 1.23 0.51 -8.66
CA VAL A 91 0.55 1.65 -8.06
C VAL A 91 1.36 2.89 -8.33
N LEU A 92 0.76 3.83 -9.07
CA LEU A 92 1.38 5.11 -9.40
C LEU A 92 0.80 6.18 -8.48
N GLY A 93 1.64 6.70 -7.60
CA GLY A 93 1.28 7.67 -6.58
C GLY A 93 1.79 9.09 -6.87
N LYS A 94 1.00 10.07 -6.46
CA LYS A 94 1.42 11.45 -6.24
C LYS A 94 1.33 11.73 -4.74
N ARG A 95 2.46 12.13 -4.16
CA ARG A 95 2.56 12.50 -2.75
C ARG A 95 2.73 14.00 -2.61
N ARG A 96 2.18 14.55 -1.53
CA ARG A 96 2.39 15.94 -1.09
C ARG A 96 2.76 15.96 0.39
N GLY A 97 3.55 16.93 0.79
CA GLY A 97 3.96 17.10 2.17
C GLY A 97 5.19 16.27 2.51
N LYS A 98 5.60 16.39 3.76
CA LYS A 98 6.76 15.72 4.35
C LYS A 98 6.37 15.26 5.74
N THR A 99 7.00 14.21 6.21
CA THR A 99 6.73 13.63 7.52
C THR A 99 8.03 13.60 8.31
N GLN A 100 7.95 13.43 9.63
CA GLN A 100 9.08 13.65 10.52
C GLN A 100 10.31 12.80 10.15
N TYR A 101 10.08 11.58 9.67
CA TYR A 101 11.12 10.56 9.45
C TYR A 101 11.28 10.10 8.00
N ASN A 102 10.64 10.74 7.01
CA ASN A 102 10.70 10.27 5.61
C ASN A 102 11.88 10.80 4.78
N GLY A 103 12.84 11.48 5.41
CA GLY A 103 14.06 11.95 4.74
C GLY A 103 13.84 12.97 3.61
N ARG A 104 12.65 13.59 3.52
CA ARG A 104 12.28 14.51 2.42
C ARG A 104 12.51 16.00 2.73
N ARG A 105 13.23 16.36 3.79
CA ARG A 105 13.45 17.76 4.22
C ARG A 105 13.88 18.67 3.06
N SER A 106 14.84 18.24 2.24
CA SER A 106 15.34 19.00 1.08
C SER A 106 14.66 18.68 -0.25
N SER A 107 13.60 17.85 -0.27
CA SER A 107 12.86 17.52 -1.49
C SER A 107 11.76 18.55 -1.78
N PRO A 108 11.26 18.64 -3.04
CA PRO A 108 10.04 19.38 -3.34
C PRO A 108 8.86 18.85 -2.52
N ASP A 109 7.92 19.73 -2.19
CA ASP A 109 6.72 19.40 -1.40
C ASP A 109 5.88 18.30 -2.07
N THR A 110 5.88 18.26 -3.40
CA THR A 110 5.22 17.22 -4.19
C THR A 110 6.20 16.26 -4.85
N GLY A 111 5.74 15.07 -5.18
CA GLY A 111 6.54 14.09 -5.91
C GLY A 111 5.75 12.88 -6.35
N ARG A 112 6.42 12.00 -7.08
CA ARG A 112 5.86 10.73 -7.55
C ARG A 112 6.45 9.58 -6.73
N VAL A 113 5.65 8.55 -6.53
CA VAL A 113 6.04 7.29 -5.90
C VAL A 113 5.43 6.14 -6.69
N GLY A 114 6.13 5.01 -6.75
CA GLY A 114 5.64 3.79 -7.37
C GLY A 114 5.68 2.65 -6.37
N PHE A 115 4.67 1.79 -6.39
CA PHE A 115 4.67 0.52 -5.67
C PHE A 115 4.49 -0.60 -6.68
N LEU A 116 5.31 -1.63 -6.58
CA LEU A 116 5.18 -2.85 -7.37
C LEU A 116 4.83 -3.98 -6.39
N TYR A 117 3.77 -4.70 -6.71
CA TYR A 117 3.41 -5.94 -6.06
C TYR A 117 3.50 -7.06 -7.09
N SER A 118 4.21 -8.12 -6.73
CA SER A 118 4.32 -9.35 -7.51
C SER A 118 4.13 -10.54 -6.58
N LEU A 119 3.88 -11.73 -7.13
CA LEU A 119 3.97 -12.95 -6.34
C LEU A 119 5.38 -13.07 -5.75
N ALA A 120 5.45 -13.37 -4.45
CA ALA A 120 6.69 -13.78 -3.80
C ALA A 120 7.07 -15.18 -4.30
N GLU A 121 8.36 -15.43 -4.53
CA GLU A 121 8.81 -16.79 -4.80
C GLU A 121 8.92 -17.58 -3.49
N ASN A 122 9.38 -18.83 -3.60
CA ASN A 122 9.62 -19.68 -2.44
C ASN A 122 10.96 -19.39 -1.75
N GLN A 123 11.46 -18.16 -1.81
CA GLN A 123 12.68 -17.75 -1.10
C GLN A 123 12.31 -16.99 0.19
N PRO A 124 13.00 -17.25 1.31
CA PRO A 124 12.75 -16.52 2.57
C PRO A 124 12.88 -15.00 2.45
N SER A 125 13.77 -14.52 1.57
CA SER A 125 14.00 -13.09 1.32
C SER A 125 12.79 -12.37 0.72
N ASP A 126 11.89 -13.10 0.06
CA ASP A 126 10.73 -12.51 -0.61
C ASP A 126 9.56 -12.28 0.35
N ARG A 127 9.65 -12.86 1.55
CA ARG A 127 8.63 -12.81 2.59
C ARG A 127 8.98 -11.75 3.62
N ILE A 128 8.81 -10.49 3.24
CA ILE A 128 9.07 -9.34 4.10
C ILE A 128 7.87 -9.11 5.01
N ALA A 129 8.09 -9.05 6.32
CA ALA A 129 7.05 -8.68 7.27
C ALA A 129 6.54 -7.25 7.00
N PRO A 130 5.23 -7.00 7.04
CA PRO A 130 4.69 -5.65 6.87
C PRO A 130 5.26 -4.70 7.93
N ALA A 131 5.68 -3.50 7.53
CA ALA A 131 6.32 -2.53 8.44
C ALA A 131 5.42 -2.03 9.58
N PHE A 132 4.09 -2.13 9.41
CA PHE A 132 3.09 -1.64 10.36
C PHE A 132 2.17 -2.76 10.81
N VAL A 133 2.73 -3.96 10.95
CA VAL A 133 1.93 -5.16 11.18
C VAL A 133 1.17 -5.11 12.50
N ASP A 134 1.69 -4.42 13.52
CA ASP A 134 1.01 -4.20 14.79
C ASP A 134 -0.16 -3.21 14.71
N LEU A 135 -0.22 -2.40 13.65
CA LEU A 135 -1.29 -1.42 13.40
C LEU A 135 -2.43 -1.99 12.56
N TYR A 136 -2.17 -3.07 11.84
CA TYR A 136 -3.19 -3.84 11.14
C TYR A 136 -3.56 -4.98 12.06
N ASN A 137 -4.82 -5.10 12.48
CA ASN A 137 -5.31 -6.14 13.40
C ASN A 137 -5.03 -7.56 12.86
N ALA A 138 -3.77 -8.01 12.99
CA ALA A 138 -3.20 -9.15 12.31
C ALA A 138 -3.21 -10.33 13.27
N ASP A 139 -4.43 -10.81 13.54
CA ASP A 139 -4.71 -11.92 14.46
C ASP A 139 -4.02 -13.24 14.05
N TRP A 140 -3.46 -13.29 12.84
CA TRP A 140 -2.70 -14.41 12.28
C TRP A 140 -1.20 -14.38 12.63
N ILE A 141 -0.71 -13.38 13.36
CA ILE A 141 0.67 -13.31 13.83
C ILE A 141 0.76 -13.91 15.22
N ILE A 142 1.49 -15.02 15.32
CA ILE A 142 1.84 -15.63 16.59
C ILE A 142 2.92 -14.77 17.24
N GLN A 143 2.54 -14.01 18.26
CA GLN A 143 3.48 -13.25 19.09
C GLN A 143 4.39 -14.25 19.86
N PRO A 144 5.70 -13.98 19.97
CA PRO A 144 6.64 -14.84 20.68
C PRO A 144 6.38 -14.92 22.20
#